data_AF-A0A8S3ZH61-F1
#
_entry.id   AF-A0A8S3ZH61-F1
#
_cell.length_a   1.000
_cell.length_b   1.000
_cell.length_c   1.000
_cell.angle_alpha   90.00
_cell.angle_beta   90.00
_cell.angle_gamma   90.00
#
_symmetry.space_group_name_H-M   'P 1'
#
loop_
_entity.id
_entity.type
_entity.pdbx_description
1 polymer ?
#
loop_
_entity_poly.entity_id
_entity_poly.type
_entity_poly.pdbx_seq_one_letter_code
_entity_poly.pdbx_strand_id
1 'polypeptide(L)'
;TPKGHQRVKAEVIRVSVAAKVVKEQIPKDQESFTWRQQKKENLSSINQSSCLMDMDILVSYLKKFATDIMYSGFVDLVENIMKALLTKYDNILDHSFLMWTVGFFLSFAHQQELDFSRFKEVLNLDLFGFLVYEAVKCCEALEVKHRQKQDLSVEKHRLHLVVCTLNQMFRTLLANSNMEYLVSLQKCLSQMTDLRNAFILLIRRQLIEEQSDVYLRDLVQTNHVLMLMIEQWMSHGFIGEHSGFSMISHVNQFATKTIMAKYGSLLEHHDLSKESVNVAVLTMMYHVVGDCKRQDTLMQLPILKSFSEMWAENAVREQEEFKDLIEFVLEVFMSDAEKDPNLCAENLFDNSDGQQRATDRSRSTKFSEEEQILIFTWMSELLGTTGVENVITKKLSEHGFSKKTEQ
;
A
#
# COMPACT_ATOMS: atom_id res chain seq x y z
N THR A 1 -20.57 9.29 33.90
CA THR A 1 -21.10 9.38 32.52
C THR A 1 -20.05 8.85 31.56
N PRO A 2 -20.29 7.74 30.85
CA PRO A 2 -19.22 6.98 30.17
C PRO A 2 -18.79 7.57 28.82
N LYS A 3 -19.33 8.71 28.38
CA LYS A 3 -19.02 9.34 27.09
C LYS A 3 -17.80 10.27 27.10
N GLY A 4 -17.14 10.46 28.26
CA GLY A 4 -16.01 11.38 28.41
C GLY A 4 -14.62 10.73 28.45
N HIS A 5 -14.53 9.44 28.80
CA HIS A 5 -13.23 8.75 28.98
C HIS A 5 -12.68 8.10 27.69
N GLN A 6 -13.49 7.97 26.64
CA GLN A 6 -13.05 7.52 25.30
C GLN A 6 -12.38 8.62 24.47
N ARG A 7 -12.56 9.90 24.84
CA ARG A 7 -12.07 11.03 24.03
C ARG A 7 -10.63 11.43 24.36
N VAL A 8 -10.14 11.12 25.56
CA VAL A 8 -8.77 11.46 26.02
C VAL A 8 -7.74 10.36 25.69
N LYS A 9 -8.18 9.10 25.53
CA LYS A 9 -7.30 8.01 25.06
C LYS A 9 -6.96 8.11 23.56
N ALA A 10 -7.81 8.75 22.74
CA ALA A 10 -7.54 8.95 21.31
C ALA A 10 -6.44 9.99 21.01
N GLU A 11 -6.15 10.91 21.94
CA GLU A 11 -5.13 11.95 21.73
C GLU A 11 -3.70 11.47 22.09
N VAL A 12 -3.59 10.51 23.02
CA VAL A 12 -2.29 9.97 23.49
C VAL A 12 -1.79 8.82 22.59
N ILE A 13 -2.69 8.17 21.85
CA ILE A 13 -2.35 7.14 20.86
C ILE A 13 -1.74 7.76 19.58
N ARG A 14 -2.01 9.04 19.29
CA ARG A 14 -1.48 9.78 18.11
C ARG A 14 0.04 9.93 18.06
N VAL A 15 0.73 9.83 19.19
CA VAL A 15 2.20 10.01 19.26
C VAL A 15 2.93 8.67 19.46
N SER A 16 2.23 7.65 19.93
CA SER A 16 2.86 6.38 20.34
C SER A 16 2.87 5.33 19.24
N VAL A 17 1.83 5.22 18.41
CA VAL A 17 1.77 4.20 17.34
C VAL A 17 2.77 4.53 16.23
N ALA A 18 2.79 5.77 15.75
CA ALA A 18 3.74 6.23 14.74
C ALA A 18 5.20 6.17 15.26
N ALA A 19 5.49 6.56 16.50
CA ALA A 19 6.86 6.57 17.02
C ALA A 19 7.40 5.17 17.41
N LYS A 20 6.53 4.23 17.79
CA LYS A 20 6.92 2.86 18.14
C LYS A 20 7.14 2.01 16.88
N VAL A 21 6.31 2.19 15.85
CA VAL A 21 6.48 1.57 14.52
C VAL A 21 7.71 2.14 13.78
N VAL A 22 8.00 3.44 13.91
CA VAL A 22 9.18 4.08 13.26
C VAL A 22 10.53 3.55 13.76
N LYS A 23 10.62 3.02 15.00
CA LYS A 23 11.87 2.43 15.52
C LYS A 23 12.01 0.92 15.32
N GLU A 24 10.91 0.20 15.11
CA GLU A 24 10.90 -1.27 14.99
C GLU A 24 10.59 -1.78 13.56
N GLN A 25 10.06 -0.95 12.65
CA GLN A 25 9.75 -1.32 11.26
C GLN A 25 10.40 -0.41 10.21
N ILE A 26 11.73 -0.19 10.29
CA ILE A 26 12.51 -0.11 9.04
C ILE A 26 12.80 -1.57 8.68
N PRO A 27 12.05 -2.22 7.77
CA PRO A 27 12.33 -3.58 7.41
C PRO A 27 13.72 -3.59 6.77
N LYS A 28 14.63 -4.44 7.27
CA LYS A 28 15.75 -4.88 6.45
C LYS A 28 15.12 -5.60 5.27
N ASP A 29 15.19 -5.01 4.08
CA ASP A 29 14.61 -5.51 2.81
C ASP A 29 14.70 -7.05 2.66
N GLN A 30 13.73 -7.78 3.24
CA GLN A 30 13.63 -9.24 3.12
C GLN A 30 12.85 -9.65 1.87
N GLU A 31 12.07 -8.75 1.24
CA GLU A 31 11.40 -9.04 -0.03
C GLU A 31 12.36 -9.09 -1.22
N SER A 32 13.54 -8.47 -1.13
CA SER A 32 14.63 -8.72 -2.10
C SER A 32 15.20 -10.15 -2.01
N PHE A 33 14.90 -10.86 -0.91
CA PHE A 33 15.40 -12.20 -0.60
C PHE A 33 14.52 -13.31 -1.19
N THR A 34 13.19 -13.11 -1.25
CA THR A 34 12.24 -14.08 -1.81
C THR A 34 12.41 -14.25 -3.33
N TRP A 35 12.61 -13.14 -4.07
CA TRP A 35 12.98 -13.18 -5.49
C TRP A 35 14.32 -13.91 -5.74
N ARG A 36 15.27 -13.86 -4.79
CA ARG A 36 16.54 -14.60 -4.88
C ARG A 36 16.38 -16.08 -4.55
N GLN A 37 15.48 -16.48 -3.65
CA GLN A 37 15.21 -17.89 -3.33
C GLN A 37 14.56 -18.64 -4.50
N GLN A 38 13.54 -18.04 -5.14
CA GLN A 38 12.85 -18.64 -6.28
C GLN A 38 13.78 -18.79 -7.51
N LYS A 39 14.76 -17.88 -7.66
CA LYS A 39 15.81 -17.99 -8.68
C LYS A 39 16.90 -19.00 -8.30
N LYS A 40 17.23 -19.14 -7.01
CA LYS A 40 18.18 -20.14 -6.49
C LYS A 40 17.69 -21.57 -6.68
N GLU A 41 16.40 -21.82 -6.52
CA GLU A 41 15.80 -23.14 -6.77
C GLU A 41 15.85 -23.51 -8.25
N ASN A 42 15.59 -22.56 -9.15
CA ASN A 42 15.69 -22.77 -10.60
C ASN A 42 17.14 -22.90 -11.13
N LEU A 43 18.13 -22.35 -10.41
CA LEU A 43 19.55 -22.42 -10.80
C LEU A 43 20.29 -23.60 -10.18
N SER A 44 19.62 -24.39 -9.33
CA SER A 44 20.23 -25.53 -8.61
C SER A 44 20.53 -26.75 -9.48
N SER A 45 20.16 -26.72 -10.77
CA SER A 45 20.37 -27.81 -11.72
C SER A 45 21.67 -27.75 -12.53
N ILE A 46 22.57 -26.79 -12.26
CA ILE A 46 23.82 -26.61 -13.03
C ILE A 46 25.05 -26.62 -12.11
N ASN A 47 25.92 -27.62 -12.31
CA ASN A 47 27.24 -27.89 -11.69
C ASN A 47 27.79 -26.82 -10.72
N GLN A 48 27.69 -27.12 -9.41
CA GLN A 48 27.75 -26.12 -8.33
C GLN A 48 29.14 -25.78 -7.74
N SER A 49 30.27 -26.40 -8.06
CA SER A 49 31.52 -26.10 -7.31
C SER A 49 32.49 -25.14 -7.98
N SER A 50 32.58 -25.12 -9.32
CA SER A 50 33.53 -24.25 -10.04
C SER A 50 32.93 -22.91 -10.48
N CYS A 51 31.63 -22.86 -10.79
CA CYS A 51 30.97 -21.67 -11.31
C CYS A 51 30.58 -20.66 -10.21
N LEU A 52 30.42 -21.12 -8.97
CA LEU A 52 30.06 -20.25 -7.84
C LEU A 52 31.17 -19.22 -7.52
N MET A 53 32.45 -19.62 -7.61
CA MET A 53 33.55 -18.67 -7.36
C MET A 53 33.61 -17.56 -8.43
N ASP A 54 33.33 -17.87 -9.70
CA ASP A 54 33.33 -16.87 -10.77
C ASP A 54 32.16 -15.88 -10.65
N MET A 55 30.99 -16.35 -10.21
CA MET A 55 29.82 -15.50 -9.99
C MET A 55 30.00 -14.56 -8.79
N ASP A 56 30.58 -15.05 -7.69
CA ASP A 56 30.88 -14.21 -6.53
C ASP A 56 31.92 -13.13 -6.87
N ILE A 57 32.93 -13.48 -7.67
CA ILE A 57 33.90 -12.53 -8.21
C ILE A 57 33.21 -11.49 -9.09
N LEU A 58 32.37 -11.89 -10.04
CA LEU A 58 31.62 -10.96 -10.89
C LEU A 58 30.75 -10.01 -10.06
N VAL A 59 30.01 -10.54 -9.08
CA VAL A 59 29.18 -9.73 -8.18
C VAL A 59 30.04 -8.74 -7.39
N SER A 60 31.24 -9.14 -6.95
CA SER A 60 32.16 -8.24 -6.25
C SER A 60 32.64 -7.08 -7.16
N TYR A 61 32.94 -7.36 -8.43
CA TYR A 61 33.31 -6.34 -9.41
C TYR A 61 32.14 -5.40 -9.72
N LEU A 62 30.94 -5.95 -9.91
CA LEU A 62 29.73 -5.14 -10.15
C LEU A 62 29.40 -4.26 -8.95
N LYS A 63 29.54 -4.76 -7.72
CA LYS A 63 29.39 -3.95 -6.50
C LYS A 63 30.39 -2.81 -6.46
N LYS A 64 31.67 -3.09 -6.71
CA LYS A 64 32.70 -2.06 -6.74
C LYS A 64 32.39 -0.99 -7.80
N PHE A 65 32.06 -1.42 -9.02
CA PHE A 65 31.69 -0.54 -10.11
C PHE A 65 30.46 0.33 -9.79
N ALA A 66 29.42 -0.27 -9.20
CA ALA A 66 28.23 0.45 -8.77
C ALA A 66 28.54 1.48 -7.67
N THR A 67 29.40 1.14 -6.70
CA THR A 67 29.87 2.09 -5.68
C THR A 67 30.69 3.22 -6.29
N ASP A 68 31.53 2.93 -7.28
CA ASP A 68 32.29 3.95 -8.00
C ASP A 68 31.34 4.91 -8.75
N ILE A 69 30.29 4.41 -9.41
CA ILE A 69 29.24 5.24 -10.03
C ILE A 69 28.57 6.13 -8.98
N MET A 70 28.15 5.56 -7.84
CA MET A 70 27.46 6.28 -6.76
C MET A 70 28.26 7.49 -6.27
N TYR A 71 29.57 7.34 -6.12
CA TYR A 71 30.42 8.41 -5.59
C TYR A 71 30.98 9.37 -6.63
N SER A 72 31.08 8.96 -7.90
CA SER A 72 31.77 9.76 -8.93
C SER A 72 30.86 10.41 -9.96
N GLY A 73 29.63 9.91 -10.18
CA GLY A 73 28.82 10.42 -11.29
C GLY A 73 27.32 10.15 -11.20
N PHE A 74 26.80 9.58 -10.12
CA PHE A 74 25.36 9.28 -10.01
C PHE A 74 24.49 10.55 -10.07
N VAL A 75 24.86 11.61 -9.34
CA VAL A 75 24.13 12.89 -9.37
C VAL A 75 24.14 13.50 -10.77
N ASP A 76 25.33 13.62 -11.38
CA ASP A 76 25.48 14.14 -12.75
C ASP A 76 24.71 13.30 -13.77
N LEU A 77 24.72 11.97 -13.62
CA LEU A 77 24.00 11.07 -14.50
C LEU A 77 22.49 11.32 -14.43
N VAL A 78 21.92 11.38 -13.23
CA VAL A 78 20.50 11.66 -13.02
C VAL A 78 20.13 13.03 -13.58
N GLU A 79 20.92 14.08 -13.28
CA GLU A 79 20.67 15.43 -13.77
C GLU A 79 20.71 15.51 -15.30
N ASN A 80 21.68 14.86 -15.95
CA ASN A 80 21.81 14.86 -17.39
C ASN A 80 20.70 14.05 -18.08
N ILE A 81 20.27 12.92 -17.52
CA ILE A 81 19.12 12.15 -18.03
C ILE A 81 17.85 13.00 -17.91
N MET A 82 17.62 13.63 -16.75
CA MET A 82 16.47 14.52 -16.55
C MET A 82 16.45 15.66 -17.57
N LYS A 83 17.58 16.35 -17.76
CA LYS A 83 17.70 17.41 -18.78
C LYS A 83 17.41 16.87 -20.18
N ALA A 84 17.89 15.68 -20.53
CA ALA A 84 17.60 15.07 -21.83
C ALA A 84 16.11 14.79 -22.01
N LEU A 85 15.44 14.23 -21.00
CA LEU A 85 13.99 13.93 -21.00
C LEU A 85 13.12 15.19 -21.09
N LEU A 86 13.57 16.31 -20.52
CA LEU A 86 12.84 17.59 -20.56
C LEU A 86 13.14 18.42 -21.82
N THR A 87 13.91 17.89 -22.78
CA THR A 87 14.25 18.58 -24.04
C THR A 87 13.66 17.84 -25.25
N LYS A 88 14.05 18.25 -26.46
CA LYS A 88 13.63 17.64 -27.73
C LYS A 88 13.93 16.14 -27.88
N TYR A 89 14.68 15.54 -26.95
CA TYR A 89 15.00 14.11 -26.92
C TYR A 89 13.98 13.26 -26.14
N ASP A 90 12.92 13.88 -25.61
CA ASP A 90 11.79 13.23 -24.91
C ASP A 90 11.24 12.00 -25.66
N ASN A 91 11.13 12.08 -26.98
CA ASN A 91 10.59 11.00 -27.81
C ASN A 91 11.57 9.85 -28.09
N ILE A 92 12.85 10.00 -27.74
CA ILE A 92 13.91 9.03 -28.05
C ILE A 92 14.32 8.25 -26.81
N LEU A 93 14.37 8.90 -25.65
CA LEU A 93 14.82 8.28 -24.41
C LEU A 93 13.63 7.72 -23.62
N ASP A 94 13.72 6.44 -23.24
CA ASP A 94 12.70 5.82 -22.42
C ASP A 94 12.77 6.37 -20.99
N HIS A 95 11.69 7.01 -20.54
CA HIS A 95 11.54 7.58 -19.20
C HIS A 95 11.77 6.54 -18.09
N SER A 96 11.47 5.26 -18.39
CA SER A 96 11.72 4.11 -17.51
C SER A 96 13.18 4.03 -17.04
N PHE A 97 14.12 4.49 -17.88
CA PHE A 97 15.54 4.46 -17.56
C PHE A 97 15.87 5.35 -16.35
N LEU A 98 15.36 6.58 -16.31
CA LEU A 98 15.60 7.49 -15.18
C LEU A 98 15.06 6.91 -13.87
N MET A 99 13.82 6.43 -13.90
CA MET A 99 13.15 5.84 -12.74
C MET A 99 13.92 4.62 -12.23
N TRP A 100 14.27 3.70 -13.13
CA TRP A 100 15.04 2.53 -12.79
C TRP A 100 16.43 2.89 -12.23
N THR A 101 17.15 3.83 -12.84
CA THR A 101 18.46 4.29 -12.37
C THR A 101 18.36 4.83 -10.95
N VAL A 102 17.43 5.75 -10.67
CA VAL A 102 17.27 6.32 -9.32
C VAL A 102 16.85 5.24 -8.32
N GLY A 103 15.81 4.46 -8.63
CA GLY A 103 15.28 3.45 -7.72
C GLY A 103 16.30 2.35 -7.39
N PHE A 104 17.01 1.85 -8.40
CA PHE A 104 18.04 0.83 -8.23
C PHE A 104 19.21 1.34 -7.38
N PHE A 105 19.78 2.49 -7.74
CA PHE A 105 20.99 2.99 -7.08
C PHE A 105 20.73 3.49 -5.65
N LEU A 106 19.56 4.05 -5.36
CA LEU A 106 19.18 4.37 -3.98
C LEU A 106 18.97 3.12 -3.12
N SER A 107 18.29 2.09 -3.66
CA SER A 107 18.15 0.80 -2.96
C SER A 107 19.50 0.13 -2.74
N PHE A 108 20.37 0.15 -3.74
CA PHE A 108 21.75 -0.35 -3.64
C PHE A 108 22.55 0.39 -2.57
N ALA A 109 22.46 1.73 -2.54
CA ALA A 109 23.17 2.54 -1.57
C ALA A 109 22.72 2.25 -0.13
N HIS A 110 21.42 2.03 0.08
CA HIS A 110 20.89 1.59 1.36
C HIS A 110 21.45 0.21 1.77
N GLN A 111 21.42 -0.77 0.86
CA GLN A 111 21.90 -2.13 1.14
C GLN A 111 23.42 -2.21 1.37
N GLN A 112 24.20 -1.30 0.79
CA GLN A 112 25.65 -1.21 0.98
C GLN A 112 26.06 -0.20 2.06
N GLU A 113 25.08 0.43 2.74
CA GLU A 113 25.33 1.44 3.79
C GLU A 113 26.27 2.56 3.32
N LEU A 114 26.10 3.03 2.08
CA LEU A 114 26.93 4.09 1.52
C LEU A 114 26.65 5.45 2.18
N ASP A 115 27.66 6.31 2.22
CA ASP A 115 27.51 7.68 2.76
C ASP A 115 26.64 8.54 1.84
N PHE A 116 25.39 8.76 2.27
CA PHE A 116 24.41 9.58 1.56
C PHE A 116 24.89 11.01 1.29
N SER A 117 25.83 11.54 2.09
CA SER A 117 26.39 12.89 1.90
C SER A 117 27.01 13.10 0.52
N ARG A 118 27.47 12.02 -0.12
CA ARG A 118 28.13 12.04 -1.44
C ARG A 118 27.17 12.19 -2.62
N PHE A 119 25.90 11.83 -2.44
CA PHE A 119 24.90 11.85 -3.51
C PHE A 119 23.57 12.46 -3.08
N LYS A 120 23.56 13.23 -1.99
CA LYS A 120 22.36 13.84 -1.40
C LYS A 120 21.56 14.73 -2.36
N GLU A 121 22.23 15.32 -3.35
CA GLU A 121 21.65 16.22 -4.36
C GLU A 121 20.70 15.50 -5.32
N VAL A 122 20.78 14.16 -5.41
CA VAL A 122 19.80 13.36 -6.15
C VAL A 122 18.38 13.53 -5.58
N LEU A 123 18.25 13.76 -4.27
CA LEU A 123 16.97 14.11 -3.67
C LEU A 123 16.76 15.61 -3.84
N ASN A 124 15.97 15.98 -4.84
CA ASN A 124 15.61 17.37 -5.13
C ASN A 124 14.14 17.46 -5.57
N LEU A 125 13.59 18.68 -5.51
CA LEU A 125 12.17 18.92 -5.81
C LEU A 125 11.83 18.61 -7.27
N ASP A 126 12.74 18.87 -8.21
CA ASP A 126 12.51 18.64 -9.64
C ASP A 126 12.32 17.14 -9.93
N LEU A 127 13.09 16.26 -9.29
CA LEU A 127 12.96 14.82 -9.46
C LEU A 127 11.63 14.30 -8.87
N PHE A 128 11.23 14.80 -7.69
CA PHE A 128 9.90 14.50 -7.14
C PHE A 128 8.78 14.99 -8.07
N GLY A 129 8.90 16.22 -8.57
CA GLY A 129 7.97 16.81 -9.54
C GLY A 129 7.86 15.99 -10.81
N PHE A 130 9.00 15.57 -11.37
CA PHE A 130 9.06 14.72 -12.55
C PHE A 130 8.37 13.37 -12.32
N LEU A 131 8.63 12.69 -11.19
CA LEU A 131 8.00 11.40 -10.89
C LEU A 131 6.49 11.53 -10.70
N VAL A 132 6.01 12.60 -10.07
CA VAL A 132 4.57 12.86 -9.96
C VAL A 132 3.94 13.12 -11.33
N TYR A 133 4.60 13.92 -12.17
CA TYR A 133 4.17 14.14 -13.56
C TYR A 133 4.09 12.82 -14.33
N GLU A 134 5.12 11.97 -14.24
CA GLU A 134 5.17 10.70 -14.95
C GLU A 134 4.12 9.69 -14.43
N ALA A 135 3.83 9.68 -13.11
CA ALA A 135 2.72 8.91 -12.55
C ALA A 135 1.38 9.29 -13.17
N VAL A 136 1.07 10.59 -13.24
CA VAL A 136 -0.19 11.09 -13.80
C VAL A 136 -0.26 10.79 -15.31
N LYS A 137 0.79 11.10 -16.05
CA LYS A 137 0.90 10.83 -17.50
C LYS A 137 0.71 9.35 -17.82
N CYS A 138 1.39 8.46 -17.09
CA CYS A 138 1.24 7.02 -17.27
C CYS A 138 -0.16 6.54 -16.91
N CYS A 139 -0.76 7.09 -15.84
CA CYS A 139 -2.13 6.74 -15.46
C CYS A 139 -3.15 7.13 -16.53
N GLU A 140 -3.03 8.33 -17.10
CA GLU A 140 -3.90 8.80 -18.20
C GLU A 140 -3.71 7.95 -19.47
N ALA A 141 -2.46 7.67 -19.84
CA ALA A 141 -2.14 6.81 -20.98
C ALA A 141 -2.73 5.41 -20.83
N LEU A 142 -2.63 4.84 -19.62
CA LEU A 142 -3.19 3.53 -19.28
C LEU A 142 -4.71 3.52 -19.44
N GLU A 143 -5.41 4.54 -18.95
CA GLU A 143 -6.87 4.65 -19.13
C GLU A 143 -7.28 4.74 -20.61
N VAL A 144 -6.56 5.53 -21.40
CA VAL A 144 -6.84 5.69 -22.84
C VAL A 144 -6.63 4.38 -23.57
N LYS A 145 -5.49 3.72 -23.34
CA LYS A 145 -5.15 2.45 -23.98
C LYS A 145 -6.08 1.31 -23.56
N HIS A 146 -6.52 1.28 -22.30
CA HIS A 146 -7.50 0.32 -21.80
C HIS A 146 -8.82 0.45 -22.57
N ARG A 147 -9.33 1.68 -22.75
CA ARG A 147 -10.54 1.93 -23.56
C ARG A 147 -10.38 1.52 -25.03
N GLN A 148 -9.17 1.65 -25.56
CA GLN A 148 -8.83 1.27 -26.93
C GLN A 148 -8.48 -0.22 -27.07
N LYS A 149 -8.50 -1.00 -25.98
CA LYS A 149 -8.11 -2.42 -25.93
C LYS A 149 -6.71 -2.67 -26.50
N GLN A 150 -5.79 -1.76 -26.22
CA GLN A 150 -4.38 -1.85 -26.61
C GLN A 150 -3.55 -2.53 -25.52
N ASP A 151 -2.31 -2.91 -25.87
CA ASP A 151 -1.35 -3.41 -24.89
C ASP A 151 -1.00 -2.33 -23.86
N LEU A 152 -1.07 -2.72 -22.59
CA LEU A 152 -0.84 -1.88 -21.41
C LEU A 152 0.51 -2.17 -20.75
N SER A 153 1.25 -3.18 -21.22
CA SER A 153 2.47 -3.69 -20.57
C SER A 153 3.48 -2.58 -20.21
N VAL A 154 3.69 -1.65 -21.13
CA VAL A 154 4.63 -0.52 -20.97
C VAL A 154 4.16 0.45 -19.90
N GLU A 155 2.90 0.88 -19.94
CA GLU A 155 2.34 1.82 -18.96
C GLU A 155 2.29 1.20 -17.56
N LYS A 156 1.95 -0.10 -17.47
CA LYS A 156 1.98 -0.84 -16.21
C LYS A 156 3.39 -0.86 -15.61
N HIS A 157 4.37 -1.21 -16.43
CA HIS A 157 5.77 -1.25 -16.02
C HIS A 157 6.27 0.11 -15.56
N ARG A 158 6.00 1.18 -16.33
CA ARG A 158 6.37 2.55 -15.97
C ARG A 158 5.73 3.00 -14.67
N LEU A 159 4.43 2.75 -14.51
CA LEU A 159 3.71 3.12 -13.29
C LEU A 159 4.27 2.43 -12.06
N HIS A 160 4.63 1.15 -12.19
CA HIS A 160 5.29 0.40 -11.12
C HIS A 160 6.67 0.98 -10.80
N LEU A 161 7.49 1.28 -11.81
CA LEU A 161 8.79 1.93 -11.62
C LEU A 161 8.67 3.28 -10.91
N VAL A 162 7.67 4.13 -11.25
CA VAL A 162 7.44 5.40 -10.55
C VAL A 162 7.21 5.14 -9.06
N VAL A 163 6.31 4.21 -8.73
CA VAL A 163 5.96 3.86 -7.34
C VAL A 163 7.17 3.35 -6.57
N CYS A 164 7.92 2.39 -7.14
CA CYS A 164 9.13 1.87 -6.50
C CYS A 164 10.18 2.97 -6.29
N THR A 165 10.36 3.86 -7.27
CA THR A 165 11.34 4.95 -7.18
C THR A 165 10.96 5.96 -6.11
N LEU A 166 9.68 6.37 -6.06
CA LEU A 166 9.16 7.25 -5.00
C LEU A 166 9.33 6.61 -3.63
N ASN A 167 9.04 5.31 -3.48
CA ASN A 167 9.25 4.58 -2.22
C ASN A 167 10.71 4.67 -1.75
N GLN A 168 11.66 4.40 -2.65
CA GLN A 168 13.09 4.49 -2.33
C GLN A 168 13.51 5.91 -1.97
N MET A 169 13.01 6.92 -2.68
CA MET A 169 13.27 8.32 -2.35
C MET A 169 12.68 8.74 -0.99
N PHE A 170 11.45 8.32 -0.68
CA PHE A 170 10.82 8.58 0.62
C PHE A 170 11.59 7.94 1.77
N ARG A 171 11.96 6.66 1.63
CA ARG A 171 12.76 5.95 2.65
C ARG A 171 14.14 6.58 2.85
N THR A 172 14.80 6.95 1.75
CA THR A 172 16.10 7.65 1.81
C THR A 172 15.97 9.01 2.52
N LEU A 173 14.89 9.73 2.23
CA LEU A 173 14.59 11.02 2.86
C LEU A 173 14.30 10.87 4.36
N LEU A 174 13.51 9.88 4.76
CA LEU A 174 13.22 9.56 6.16
C LEU A 174 14.49 9.21 6.95
N ALA A 175 15.32 8.32 6.39
CA ALA A 175 16.56 7.87 7.00
C ALA A 175 17.57 9.01 7.23
N ASN A 176 17.52 10.06 6.39
CA ASN A 176 18.43 11.21 6.44
C ASN A 176 17.72 12.52 6.80
N SER A 177 16.54 12.44 7.42
CA SER A 177 15.61 13.57 7.61
C SER A 177 16.17 14.77 8.39
N ASN A 178 17.24 14.56 9.18
CA ASN A 178 17.87 15.60 10.00
C ASN A 178 18.87 16.49 9.26
N MET A 179 19.24 16.17 8.01
CA MET A 179 20.17 17.01 7.24
C MET A 179 19.51 18.35 6.86
N GLU A 180 20.19 19.48 7.07
CA GLU A 180 19.64 20.83 6.85
C GLU A 180 19.05 21.04 5.44
N TYR A 181 19.76 20.57 4.41
CA TYR A 181 19.28 20.59 3.03
C TYR A 181 17.96 19.80 2.87
N LEU A 182 17.87 18.62 3.48
CA LEU A 182 16.68 17.77 3.41
C LEU A 182 15.52 18.30 4.25
N VAL A 183 15.78 19.05 5.33
CA VAL A 183 14.73 19.78 6.06
C VAL A 183 14.08 20.82 5.15
N SER A 184 14.88 21.53 4.34
CA SER A 184 14.36 22.49 3.36
C SER A 184 13.55 21.80 2.26
N LEU A 185 14.04 20.68 1.74
CA LEU A 185 13.31 19.86 0.77
C LEU A 185 11.97 19.34 1.33
N GLN A 186 11.96 18.82 2.56
CA GLN A 186 10.75 18.34 3.22
C GLN A 186 9.70 19.44 3.39
N LYS A 187 10.10 20.68 3.70
CA LYS A 187 9.19 21.82 3.73
C LYS A 187 8.58 22.13 2.37
N CYS A 188 9.33 21.97 1.28
CA CYS A 188 8.77 22.12 -0.07
C CYS A 188 7.79 20.99 -0.40
N LEU A 189 8.18 19.74 -0.13
CA LEU A 189 7.35 18.56 -0.39
C LEU A 189 6.06 18.55 0.44
N SER A 190 6.10 19.05 1.68
CA SER A 190 4.91 19.16 2.53
C SER A 190 3.84 20.09 1.95
N GLN A 191 4.22 21.02 1.08
CA GLN A 191 3.30 21.92 0.38
C GLN A 191 2.85 21.38 -0.98
N MET A 192 3.49 20.33 -1.50
CA MET A 192 3.20 19.76 -2.81
C MET A 192 1.92 18.91 -2.78
N THR A 193 0.78 19.54 -3.10
CA THR A 193 -0.54 18.89 -3.12
C THR A 193 -0.60 17.73 -4.11
N ASP A 194 0.04 17.87 -5.27
CA ASP A 194 0.05 16.85 -6.33
C ASP A 194 0.71 15.55 -5.87
N LEU A 195 1.79 15.64 -5.07
CA LEU A 195 2.44 14.47 -4.48
C LEU A 195 1.48 13.68 -3.58
N ARG A 196 0.71 14.38 -2.74
CA ARG A 196 -0.30 13.75 -1.87
C ARG A 196 -1.44 13.14 -2.67
N ASN A 197 -1.91 13.85 -3.69
CA ASN A 197 -3.05 13.42 -4.50
C ASN A 197 -2.68 12.31 -5.49
N ALA A 198 -1.40 12.15 -5.84
CA ALA A 198 -0.93 11.12 -6.76
C ALA A 198 -1.31 9.72 -6.26
N PHE A 199 -1.06 9.37 -5.00
CA PHE A 199 -1.38 8.04 -4.47
C PHE A 199 -2.88 7.77 -4.40
N ILE A 200 -3.69 8.80 -4.11
CA ILE A 200 -5.15 8.71 -4.19
C ILE A 200 -5.59 8.37 -5.62
N LEU A 201 -5.05 9.08 -6.62
CA LEU A 201 -5.34 8.84 -8.03
C LEU A 201 -4.94 7.41 -8.42
N LEU A 202 -3.69 7.03 -8.16
CA LEU A 202 -3.15 5.72 -8.54
C LEU A 202 -3.95 4.56 -7.92
N ILE A 203 -4.25 4.64 -6.62
CA ILE A 203 -5.02 3.60 -5.94
C ILE A 203 -6.45 3.55 -6.49
N ARG A 204 -7.10 4.69 -6.73
CA ARG A 204 -8.45 4.73 -7.32
C ARG A 204 -8.48 4.13 -8.72
N ARG A 205 -7.50 4.45 -9.56
CA ARG A 205 -7.44 4.03 -10.97
C ARG A 205 -6.82 2.67 -11.21
N GLN A 206 -6.26 2.02 -10.18
CA GLN A 206 -5.73 0.66 -10.33
C GLN A 206 -6.81 -0.29 -10.86
N LEU A 207 -6.52 -0.94 -11.99
CA LEU A 207 -7.40 -1.92 -12.64
C LEU A 207 -7.12 -3.30 -12.06
N ILE A 208 -8.08 -3.83 -11.29
CA ILE A 208 -7.94 -5.06 -10.50
C ILE A 208 -7.65 -6.29 -11.38
N GLU A 209 -8.24 -6.38 -12.57
CA GLU A 209 -8.12 -7.57 -13.44
C GLU A 209 -6.81 -7.62 -14.24
N GLU A 210 -6.07 -6.52 -14.27
CA GLU A 210 -5.02 -6.31 -15.26
C GLU A 210 -3.65 -5.99 -14.66
N GLN A 211 -3.61 -5.50 -13.42
CA GLN A 211 -2.37 -5.16 -12.72
C GLN A 211 -1.95 -6.29 -11.78
N SER A 212 -0.63 -6.48 -11.60
CA SER A 212 -0.12 -7.48 -10.68
C SER A 212 -0.40 -7.11 -9.22
N ASP A 213 -0.61 -8.12 -8.37
CA ASP A 213 -0.72 -7.93 -6.92
C ASP A 213 0.52 -7.26 -6.34
N VAL A 214 1.68 -7.49 -6.96
CA VAL A 214 2.96 -6.84 -6.62
C VAL A 214 2.86 -5.32 -6.77
N TYR A 215 2.24 -4.81 -7.83
CA TYR A 215 2.09 -3.38 -8.02
C TYR A 215 1.19 -2.75 -6.95
N LEU A 216 0.06 -3.38 -6.63
CA LEU A 216 -0.87 -2.87 -5.62
C LEU A 216 -0.23 -2.90 -4.22
N ARG A 217 0.51 -3.97 -3.91
CA ARG A 217 1.31 -4.12 -2.69
C ARG A 217 2.29 -2.97 -2.52
N ASP A 218 3.14 -2.75 -3.53
CA ASP A 218 4.13 -1.67 -3.51
C ASP A 218 3.46 -0.29 -3.44
N LEU A 219 2.35 -0.10 -4.13
CA LEU A 219 1.60 1.16 -4.11
C LEU A 219 1.02 1.47 -2.73
N VAL A 220 0.37 0.50 -2.08
CA VAL A 220 -0.20 0.65 -0.74
C VAL A 220 0.91 0.89 0.29
N GLN A 221 2.01 0.15 0.18
CA GLN A 221 3.14 0.32 1.09
C GLN A 221 3.84 1.67 0.90
N THR A 222 3.99 2.13 -0.34
CA THR A 222 4.54 3.46 -0.62
C THR A 222 3.63 4.58 -0.11
N ASN A 223 2.31 4.43 -0.28
CA ASN A 223 1.34 5.36 0.29
C ASN A 223 1.45 5.41 1.81
N HIS A 224 1.61 4.27 2.48
CA HIS A 224 1.81 4.22 3.93
C HIS A 224 3.08 4.97 4.36
N VAL A 225 4.20 4.81 3.65
CA VAL A 225 5.42 5.58 3.92
C VAL A 225 5.17 7.09 3.76
N LEU A 226 4.45 7.51 2.72
CA LEU A 226 4.08 8.91 2.52
C LEU A 226 3.20 9.43 3.68
N MET A 227 2.24 8.63 4.16
CA MET A 227 1.39 9.00 5.30
C MET A 227 2.22 9.26 6.56
N LEU A 228 3.19 8.39 6.88
CA LEU A 228 4.12 8.58 7.99
C LEU A 228 4.95 9.85 7.83
N MET A 229 5.41 10.15 6.60
CA MET A 229 6.11 11.40 6.31
C MET A 229 5.23 12.62 6.54
N ILE A 230 3.96 12.59 6.11
CA ILE A 230 3.02 13.69 6.33
C ILE A 230 2.80 13.90 7.83
N GLU A 231 2.63 12.83 8.62
CA GLU A 231 2.53 12.95 10.09
C GLU A 231 3.78 13.57 10.71
N GLN A 232 4.97 13.16 10.25
CA GLN A 232 6.23 13.79 10.67
C GLN A 232 6.26 15.27 10.28
N TRP A 233 5.85 15.65 9.08
CA TRP A 233 5.80 17.04 8.65
C TRP A 233 4.78 17.86 9.44
N MET A 234 3.65 17.28 9.83
CA MET A 234 2.67 17.93 10.71
C MET A 234 3.26 18.15 12.11
N SER A 235 3.93 17.14 12.69
CA SER A 235 4.53 17.28 14.03
C SER A 235 5.69 18.27 14.08
N HIS A 236 6.45 18.42 12.99
CA HIS A 236 7.49 19.44 12.84
C HIS A 236 6.95 20.83 12.47
N GLY A 237 5.65 20.97 12.24
CA GLY A 237 5.03 22.24 11.84
C GLY A 237 5.35 22.68 10.41
N PHE A 238 5.78 21.77 9.53
CA PHE A 238 5.99 22.08 8.10
C PHE A 238 4.67 22.22 7.35
N ILE A 239 3.59 21.64 7.88
CA ILE A 239 2.22 21.83 7.41
C ILE A 239 1.52 22.71 8.44
N GLY A 240 1.45 24.01 8.15
CA GLY A 240 0.83 24.98 9.05
C GLY A 240 -0.69 24.91 9.05
N GLU A 241 -1.32 25.48 10.09
CA GLU A 241 -2.78 25.58 10.23
C GLU A 241 -3.45 26.28 9.03
N HIS A 242 -2.75 27.22 8.39
CA HIS A 242 -3.24 27.96 7.22
C HIS A 242 -3.15 27.19 5.90
N SER A 243 -2.55 26.00 5.87
CA SER A 243 -2.45 25.18 4.66
C SER A 243 -3.80 24.65 4.18
N GLY A 244 -4.82 24.65 5.05
CA GLY A 244 -6.11 24.01 4.80
C GLY A 244 -6.03 22.49 4.72
N PHE A 245 -4.85 21.89 4.93
CA PHE A 245 -4.68 20.45 4.93
C PHE A 245 -5.15 19.84 6.25
N SER A 246 -5.96 18.79 6.15
CA SER A 246 -6.40 17.97 7.28
C SER A 246 -6.08 16.52 6.99
N MET A 247 -5.36 15.86 7.89
CA MET A 247 -5.05 14.44 7.75
C MET A 247 -6.33 13.60 7.66
N ILE A 248 -7.32 13.90 8.50
CA ILE A 248 -8.62 13.23 8.48
C ILE A 248 -9.30 13.42 7.12
N SER A 249 -9.30 14.65 6.59
CA SER A 249 -9.87 14.90 5.25
C SER A 249 -9.12 14.18 4.14
N HIS A 250 -7.81 13.99 4.28
CA HIS A 250 -7.00 13.26 3.32
C HIS A 250 -7.28 11.76 3.38
N VAL A 251 -7.26 11.15 4.57
CA VAL A 251 -7.60 9.74 4.78
C VAL A 251 -9.02 9.43 4.32
N ASN A 252 -9.97 10.34 4.57
CA ASN A 252 -11.35 10.15 4.16
C ASN A 252 -11.52 10.00 2.63
N GLN A 253 -10.54 10.43 1.82
CA GLN A 253 -10.54 10.19 0.38
C GLN A 253 -10.32 8.72 0.01
N PHE A 254 -9.73 7.93 0.90
CA PHE A 254 -9.57 6.48 0.76
C PHE A 254 -10.80 5.69 1.25
N ALA A 255 -11.68 6.31 2.05
CA ALA A 255 -12.82 5.67 2.72
C ALA A 255 -14.02 5.42 1.77
N THR A 256 -13.80 4.59 0.75
CA THR A 256 -14.80 4.11 -0.22
C THR A 256 -14.77 2.60 -0.28
N LYS A 257 -15.90 1.93 -0.61
CA LYS A 257 -15.94 0.46 -0.69
C LYS A 257 -14.93 -0.05 -1.73
N THR A 258 -14.86 0.62 -2.88
CA THR A 258 -13.95 0.27 -3.98
C THR A 258 -12.47 0.31 -3.59
N ILE A 259 -12.02 1.34 -2.87
CA ILE A 259 -10.63 1.40 -2.39
C ILE A 259 -10.38 0.40 -1.26
N MET A 260 -11.31 0.28 -0.31
CA MET A 260 -11.16 -0.68 0.80
C MET A 260 -11.15 -2.12 0.33
N ALA A 261 -11.83 -2.46 -0.77
CA ALA A 261 -11.74 -3.77 -1.40
C ALA A 261 -10.31 -4.06 -1.89
N LYS A 262 -9.64 -3.08 -2.51
CA LYS A 262 -8.23 -3.20 -2.95
C LYS A 262 -7.26 -3.35 -1.78
N TYR A 263 -7.51 -2.62 -0.71
CA TYR A 263 -6.75 -2.78 0.53
C TYR A 263 -6.98 -4.17 1.14
N GLY A 264 -8.24 -4.61 1.21
CA GLY A 264 -8.63 -5.91 1.73
C GLY A 264 -8.06 -7.09 0.94
N SER A 265 -7.93 -6.98 -0.38
CA SER A 265 -7.35 -8.05 -1.22
C SER A 265 -5.86 -8.29 -0.96
N LEU A 266 -5.18 -7.36 -0.28
CA LEU A 266 -3.77 -7.52 0.12
C LEU A 266 -3.62 -8.16 1.51
N LEU A 267 -4.73 -8.41 2.23
CA LEU A 267 -4.63 -9.03 3.56
C LEU A 267 -4.22 -10.49 3.40
N GLU A 268 -3.00 -10.81 3.80
CA GLU A 268 -2.52 -12.19 3.90
C GLU A 268 -2.65 -12.67 5.36
N HIS A 269 -2.97 -13.94 5.56
CA HIS A 269 -3.23 -14.49 6.90
C HIS A 269 -1.95 -15.01 7.60
N HIS A 270 -0.82 -15.07 6.89
CA HIS A 270 0.39 -15.72 7.37
C HIS A 270 1.39 -14.71 7.99
N ASP A 271 1.67 -14.86 9.29
CA ASP A 271 2.71 -14.16 10.08
C ASP A 271 2.84 -12.63 9.82
N LEU A 272 1.81 -11.89 10.26
CA LEU A 272 1.70 -10.43 10.19
C LEU A 272 2.91 -9.68 10.78
N SER A 273 3.65 -10.30 11.72
CA SER A 273 4.83 -9.69 12.35
C SER A 273 5.97 -9.44 11.34
N LYS A 274 5.98 -10.20 10.24
CA LYS A 274 6.98 -10.11 9.18
C LYS A 274 6.48 -9.41 7.92
N GLU A 275 5.17 -9.16 7.81
CA GLU A 275 4.59 -8.63 6.60
C GLU A 275 4.21 -7.15 6.73
N SER A 276 5.11 -6.31 6.21
CA SER A 276 4.95 -4.86 6.24
C SER A 276 3.72 -4.31 5.49
N VAL A 277 3.16 -5.09 4.57
CA VAL A 277 1.97 -4.73 3.77
C VAL A 277 0.72 -4.79 4.63
N ASN A 278 0.58 -5.85 5.42
CA ASN A 278 -0.53 -6.05 6.32
C ASN A 278 -0.64 -4.93 7.36
N VAL A 279 0.50 -4.49 7.92
CA VAL A 279 0.55 -3.31 8.80
C VAL A 279 0.03 -2.08 8.06
N ALA A 280 0.51 -1.81 6.84
CA ALA A 280 0.05 -0.66 6.05
C ALA A 280 -1.47 -0.71 5.77
N VAL A 281 -2.01 -1.90 5.47
CA VAL A 281 -3.44 -2.10 5.21
C VAL A 281 -4.27 -1.88 6.47
N LEU A 282 -3.93 -2.56 7.56
CA LEU A 282 -4.66 -2.48 8.82
C LEU A 282 -4.59 -1.08 9.43
N THR A 283 -3.47 -0.38 9.33
CA THR A 283 -3.36 1.02 9.75
C THR A 283 -4.32 1.91 8.95
N MET A 284 -4.40 1.76 7.62
CA MET A 284 -5.36 2.53 6.81
C MET A 284 -6.81 2.21 7.22
N MET A 285 -7.16 0.94 7.37
CA MET A 285 -8.49 0.50 7.81
C MET A 285 -8.83 1.02 9.21
N TYR A 286 -7.86 1.05 10.13
CA TYR A 286 -7.99 1.62 11.46
C TYR A 286 -8.39 3.09 11.40
N HIS A 287 -7.72 3.91 10.58
CA HIS A 287 -8.08 5.32 10.42
C HIS A 287 -9.43 5.51 9.71
N VAL A 288 -9.78 4.65 8.76
CA VAL A 288 -11.08 4.69 8.07
C VAL A 288 -12.23 4.43 9.05
N VAL A 289 -12.10 3.43 9.92
CA VAL A 289 -13.11 3.11 10.94
C VAL A 289 -13.09 4.12 12.10
N GLY A 290 -11.90 4.37 12.64
CA GLY A 290 -11.69 5.16 13.85
C GLY A 290 -11.86 6.66 13.63
N ASP A 291 -11.14 7.24 12.67
CA ASP A 291 -11.13 8.69 12.46
C ASP A 291 -12.21 9.14 11.48
N CYS A 292 -12.39 8.42 10.37
CA CYS A 292 -13.35 8.80 9.33
C CYS A 292 -14.78 8.35 9.64
N LYS A 293 -14.95 7.40 10.58
CA LYS A 293 -16.26 6.80 10.93
C LYS A 293 -16.96 6.15 9.73
N ARG A 294 -16.17 5.51 8.86
CA ARG A 294 -16.63 4.87 7.62
C ARG A 294 -16.52 3.34 7.69
N GLN A 295 -16.97 2.76 8.81
CA GLN A 295 -16.97 1.30 9.01
C GLN A 295 -17.82 0.55 7.96
N ASP A 296 -18.83 1.20 7.40
CA ASP A 296 -19.67 0.71 6.31
C ASP A 296 -18.85 0.30 5.07
N THR A 297 -17.68 0.93 4.87
CA THR A 297 -16.80 0.62 3.74
C THR A 297 -16.01 -0.68 3.92
N LEU A 298 -15.90 -1.19 5.14
CA LEU A 298 -15.28 -2.49 5.44
C LEU A 298 -16.29 -3.65 5.51
N MET A 299 -17.60 -3.35 5.44
CA MET A 299 -18.68 -4.34 5.43
C MET A 299 -18.78 -5.03 4.07
N GLN A 300 -17.70 -5.69 3.67
CA GLN A 300 -17.55 -6.41 2.42
C GLN A 300 -17.07 -7.82 2.75
N LEU A 301 -17.66 -8.82 2.08
CA LEU A 301 -17.40 -10.22 2.41
C LEU A 301 -15.91 -10.62 2.40
N PRO A 302 -15.07 -10.20 1.42
CA PRO A 302 -13.66 -10.56 1.42
C PRO A 302 -12.92 -10.06 2.67
N ILE A 303 -13.20 -8.81 3.09
CA ILE A 303 -12.57 -8.20 4.28
C ILE A 303 -13.05 -8.90 5.55
N LEU A 304 -14.35 -9.16 5.66
CA LEU A 304 -14.92 -9.85 6.83
C LEU A 304 -14.38 -11.28 6.97
N LYS A 305 -14.22 -12.00 5.85
CA LYS A 305 -13.58 -13.31 5.82
C LYS A 305 -12.15 -13.21 6.36
N SER A 306 -11.34 -12.32 5.79
CA SER A 306 -9.96 -12.08 6.23
C SER A 306 -9.87 -11.76 7.71
N PHE A 307 -10.75 -10.88 8.21
CA PHE A 307 -10.80 -10.51 9.62
C PHE A 307 -11.20 -11.69 10.52
N SER A 308 -12.16 -12.52 10.10
CA SER A 308 -12.55 -13.72 10.85
C SER A 308 -11.42 -14.75 10.94
N GLU A 309 -10.68 -14.96 9.87
CA GLU A 309 -9.53 -15.87 9.82
C GLU A 309 -8.39 -15.36 10.71
N MET A 310 -8.03 -14.08 10.58
CA MET A 310 -7.03 -13.43 11.44
C MET A 310 -7.40 -13.48 12.93
N TRP A 311 -8.69 -13.35 13.25
CA TRP A 311 -9.19 -13.46 14.61
C TRP A 311 -9.06 -14.88 15.16
N ALA A 312 -9.50 -15.88 14.39
CA ALA A 312 -9.44 -17.29 14.77
C ALA A 312 -8.00 -17.77 15.01
N GLU A 313 -7.08 -17.36 14.15
CA GLU A 313 -5.67 -17.74 14.22
C GLU A 313 -4.88 -16.93 15.28
N ASN A 314 -5.51 -15.95 15.94
CA ASN A 314 -4.84 -14.97 16.80
C ASN A 314 -3.63 -14.31 16.09
N ALA A 315 -3.74 -14.07 14.78
CA ALA A 315 -2.65 -13.57 13.95
C ALA A 315 -2.12 -12.21 14.45
N VAL A 316 -2.99 -11.43 15.11
CA VAL A 316 -2.74 -10.05 15.55
C VAL A 316 -2.57 -9.93 17.06
N ARG A 317 -2.15 -11.01 17.72
CA ARG A 317 -2.09 -11.11 19.19
C ARG A 317 -1.24 -10.03 19.86
N GLU A 318 -0.18 -9.58 19.19
CA GLU A 318 0.79 -8.63 19.76
C GLU A 318 0.41 -7.16 19.48
N GLN A 319 -0.53 -6.91 18.56
CA GLN A 319 -0.95 -5.57 18.14
C GLN A 319 -2.41 -5.31 18.58
N GLU A 320 -2.57 -4.82 19.82
CA GLU A 320 -3.88 -4.58 20.46
C GLU A 320 -4.79 -3.68 19.60
N GLU A 321 -4.24 -2.67 18.93
CA GLU A 321 -4.99 -1.73 18.09
C GLU A 321 -5.69 -2.41 16.90
N PHE A 322 -5.05 -3.39 16.28
CA PHE A 322 -5.61 -4.12 15.15
C PHE A 322 -6.59 -5.20 15.62
N LYS A 323 -6.35 -5.77 16.81
CA LYS A 323 -7.34 -6.64 17.46
C LYS A 323 -8.63 -5.88 17.74
N ASP A 324 -8.54 -4.68 18.31
CA ASP A 324 -9.70 -3.81 18.58
C ASP A 324 -10.45 -3.45 17.29
N LEU A 325 -9.73 -3.14 16.20
CA LEU A 325 -10.32 -2.89 14.89
C LEU A 325 -11.13 -4.09 14.39
N ILE A 326 -10.52 -5.27 14.38
CA ILE A 326 -11.15 -6.50 13.88
C ILE A 326 -12.37 -6.86 14.73
N GLU A 327 -12.23 -6.83 16.06
CA GLU A 327 -13.33 -7.09 17.00
C GLU A 327 -14.49 -6.14 16.74
N PHE A 328 -14.22 -4.83 16.68
CA PHE A 328 -15.24 -3.82 16.44
C PHE A 328 -15.99 -4.03 15.12
N VAL A 329 -15.29 -4.30 14.02
CA VAL A 329 -15.92 -4.48 12.70
C VAL A 329 -16.78 -5.75 12.69
N LEU A 330 -16.29 -6.85 13.27
CA LEU A 330 -17.05 -8.11 13.37
C LEU A 330 -18.28 -7.97 14.29
N GLU A 331 -18.17 -7.23 15.40
CA GLU A 331 -19.30 -6.96 16.29
C GLU A 331 -20.37 -6.08 15.63
N VAL A 332 -19.96 -5.05 14.89
CA VAL A 332 -20.90 -4.22 14.13
C VAL A 332 -21.62 -5.06 13.09
N PHE A 333 -20.89 -5.88 12.33
CA PHE A 333 -21.48 -6.79 11.36
C PHE A 333 -22.51 -7.72 11.99
N MET A 334 -22.17 -8.33 13.13
CA MET A 334 -23.08 -9.18 13.89
C MET A 334 -24.33 -8.44 14.37
N SER A 335 -24.15 -7.24 14.91
CA SER A 335 -25.28 -6.43 15.38
C SER A 335 -26.21 -6.04 14.24
N ASP A 336 -25.68 -5.74 13.05
CA ASP A 336 -26.48 -5.37 11.88
C ASP A 336 -27.20 -6.59 11.30
N ALA A 337 -26.55 -7.76 11.28
CA ALA A 337 -27.15 -9.03 10.91
C ALA A 337 -28.30 -9.46 11.85
N GLU A 338 -28.19 -9.19 13.15
CA GLU A 338 -29.27 -9.46 14.13
C GLU A 338 -30.47 -8.51 13.95
N LYS A 339 -30.22 -7.23 13.61
CA LYS A 339 -31.29 -6.22 13.48
C LYS A 339 -32.08 -6.33 12.18
N ASP A 340 -31.36 -6.40 11.06
CA ASP A 340 -31.96 -6.49 9.73
C ASP A 340 -31.10 -7.37 8.81
N PRO A 341 -31.33 -8.68 8.86
CA PRO A 341 -30.49 -9.62 8.14
C PRO A 341 -30.58 -9.49 6.61
N ASN A 342 -31.71 -9.01 6.09
CA ASN A 342 -31.89 -8.82 4.65
C ASN A 342 -31.10 -7.60 4.16
N LEU A 343 -31.20 -6.48 4.89
CA LEU A 343 -30.40 -5.29 4.59
C LEU A 343 -28.89 -5.56 4.73
N CYS A 344 -28.51 -6.36 5.73
CA CYS A 344 -27.13 -6.78 5.92
C CYS A 344 -26.62 -7.60 4.72
N ALA A 345 -27.41 -8.57 4.24
CA ALA A 345 -27.09 -9.33 3.04
C ALA A 345 -27.01 -8.44 1.79
N GLU A 346 -27.93 -7.51 1.57
CA GLU A 346 -27.87 -6.56 0.46
C GLU A 346 -26.58 -5.72 0.47
N ASN A 347 -26.20 -5.20 1.65
CA ASN A 347 -25.00 -4.37 1.80
C ASN A 347 -23.68 -5.12 1.53
N LEU A 348 -23.64 -6.43 1.80
CA LEU A 348 -22.48 -7.29 1.52
C LEU A 348 -22.23 -7.48 0.02
N PHE A 349 -23.27 -7.40 -0.79
CA PHE A 349 -23.21 -7.64 -2.25
C PHE A 349 -23.32 -6.34 -3.06
N ASP A 350 -23.70 -5.22 -2.44
CA ASP A 350 -23.74 -3.93 -3.11
C ASP A 350 -22.34 -3.33 -3.26
N ASN A 351 -21.70 -3.69 -4.38
CA ASN A 351 -20.45 -3.12 -4.86
C ASN A 351 -20.63 -1.76 -5.58
N SER A 352 -21.83 -1.16 -5.55
CA SER A 352 -22.07 0.09 -6.29
C SER A 352 -21.79 1.34 -5.45
N ASP A 353 -20.52 1.75 -5.42
CA ASP A 353 -20.25 3.19 -5.28
C ASP A 353 -20.80 3.88 -6.55
N GLY A 354 -21.74 4.81 -6.39
CA GLY A 354 -22.53 5.44 -7.45
C GLY A 354 -21.75 6.32 -8.45
N GLN A 355 -20.74 5.78 -9.13
CA GLN A 355 -20.09 6.41 -10.28
C GLN A 355 -19.98 5.41 -11.44
N GLN A 356 -20.61 5.76 -12.56
CA GLN A 356 -20.56 5.11 -13.89
C GLN A 356 -21.37 3.80 -14.06
N ARG A 357 -22.70 3.93 -14.08
CA ARG A 357 -23.52 3.15 -15.01
C ARG A 357 -23.36 3.72 -16.42
N ALA A 358 -22.46 3.14 -17.22
CA ALA A 358 -22.59 3.06 -18.67
C ALA A 358 -21.70 1.94 -19.19
N THR A 359 -22.35 0.88 -19.67
CA THR A 359 -21.80 -0.17 -20.53
C THR A 359 -20.53 -0.87 -20.04
N ASP A 360 -20.69 -1.86 -19.16
CA ASP A 360 -20.10 -3.18 -19.38
C ASP A 360 -20.83 -4.22 -18.52
N ARG A 361 -21.80 -4.88 -19.15
CA ARG A 361 -22.33 -6.16 -18.69
C ARG A 361 -21.31 -7.23 -19.07
N SER A 362 -20.27 -7.39 -18.27
CA SER A 362 -19.67 -8.70 -18.02
C SER A 362 -18.60 -8.59 -16.96
N ARG A 363 -18.79 -9.40 -15.90
CA ARG A 363 -17.74 -9.90 -15.01
C ARG A 363 -17.27 -8.91 -13.94
N SER A 364 -18.08 -8.84 -12.87
CA SER A 364 -17.57 -8.71 -11.50
C SER A 364 -16.37 -9.64 -11.30
N THR A 365 -15.40 -9.21 -10.49
CA THR A 365 -14.31 -10.04 -9.94
C THR A 365 -14.76 -11.49 -9.82
N LYS A 366 -14.17 -12.36 -10.65
CA LYS A 366 -14.46 -13.79 -10.55
C LYS A 366 -13.82 -14.30 -9.26
N PHE A 367 -14.61 -14.30 -8.20
CA PHE A 367 -14.43 -15.17 -7.03
C PHE A 367 -13.97 -16.56 -7.49
N SER A 368 -13.10 -17.24 -6.73
CA SER A 368 -12.73 -18.63 -7.03
C SER A 368 -14.00 -19.51 -7.07
N GLU A 369 -13.95 -20.68 -7.73
CA GLU A 369 -15.13 -21.58 -7.73
C GLU A 369 -15.59 -21.90 -6.30
N GLU A 370 -14.65 -22.04 -5.36
CA GLU A 370 -14.95 -22.25 -3.95
C GLU A 370 -15.61 -21.03 -3.30
N GLU A 371 -15.15 -19.82 -3.58
CA GLU A 371 -15.75 -18.58 -3.08
C GLU A 371 -17.12 -18.31 -3.71
N GLN A 372 -17.30 -18.61 -4.99
CA GLN A 372 -18.61 -18.54 -5.66
C GLN A 372 -19.57 -19.56 -5.05
N ILE A 373 -19.11 -20.77 -4.74
CA ILE A 373 -19.90 -21.78 -4.05
C ILE A 373 -20.22 -21.33 -2.64
N LEU A 374 -19.28 -20.74 -1.90
CA LEU A 374 -19.49 -20.25 -0.55
C LEU A 374 -20.50 -19.09 -0.53
N ILE A 375 -20.32 -18.13 -1.44
CA ILE A 375 -21.21 -16.98 -1.65
C ILE A 375 -22.59 -17.44 -2.10
N PHE A 376 -22.67 -18.40 -3.02
CA PHE A 376 -23.94 -18.96 -3.49
C PHE A 376 -24.64 -19.79 -2.40
N THR A 377 -23.87 -20.52 -1.58
CA THR A 377 -24.40 -21.28 -0.43
C THR A 377 -24.91 -20.34 0.65
N TRP A 378 -24.13 -19.31 1.01
CA TRP A 378 -24.56 -18.25 1.92
C TRP A 378 -25.79 -17.55 1.35
N MET A 379 -25.79 -17.08 0.10
CA MET A 379 -26.95 -16.42 -0.53
C MET A 379 -28.18 -17.31 -0.60
N SER A 380 -28.05 -18.59 -0.95
CA SER A 380 -29.18 -19.52 -1.05
C SER A 380 -29.80 -19.85 0.32
N GLU A 381 -29.00 -19.85 1.38
CA GLU A 381 -29.46 -20.08 2.76
C GLU A 381 -30.02 -18.80 3.39
N LEU A 382 -29.43 -17.63 3.09
CA LEU A 382 -29.87 -16.29 3.52
C LEU A 382 -31.20 -15.88 2.87
N LEU A 383 -31.36 -16.10 1.56
CA LEU A 383 -32.58 -15.77 0.82
C LEU A 383 -33.71 -16.79 1.03
N GLY A 384 -33.39 -17.97 1.58
CA GLY A 384 -34.28 -19.12 1.64
C GLY A 384 -34.87 -19.47 3.01
N THR A 385 -34.44 -18.83 4.11
CA THR A 385 -34.87 -19.25 5.46
C THR A 385 -35.24 -18.11 6.41
N THR A 386 -36.33 -18.31 7.15
CA THR A 386 -36.67 -17.52 8.34
C THR A 386 -35.70 -17.91 9.46
N GLY A 387 -34.52 -17.28 9.50
CA GLY A 387 -33.50 -17.59 10.50
C GLY A 387 -32.09 -17.17 10.12
N VAL A 388 -31.95 -16.08 9.35
CA VAL A 388 -30.67 -15.58 8.85
C VAL A 388 -29.64 -15.35 9.96
N GLU A 389 -30.08 -14.83 11.10
CA GLU A 389 -29.26 -14.65 12.31
C GLU A 389 -28.56 -15.95 12.73
N ASN A 390 -29.27 -17.08 12.70
CA ASN A 390 -28.70 -18.38 13.06
C ASN A 390 -27.68 -18.88 12.03
N VAL A 391 -27.87 -18.57 10.75
CA VAL A 391 -26.92 -18.95 9.68
C VAL A 391 -25.63 -18.14 9.82
N ILE A 392 -25.74 -16.83 10.04
CA ILE A 392 -24.60 -15.93 10.22
C ILE A 392 -23.85 -16.27 11.51
N THR A 393 -24.56 -16.44 12.63
CA THR A 393 -23.97 -16.79 13.93
C THR A 393 -23.32 -18.17 13.91
N LYS A 394 -23.95 -19.15 13.23
CA LYS A 394 -23.39 -20.49 13.05
C LYS A 394 -22.13 -20.44 12.18
N LYS A 395 -22.14 -19.69 11.08
CA LYS A 395 -20.96 -19.57 10.20
C LYS A 395 -19.80 -18.86 10.87
N LEU A 396 -20.06 -17.79 11.59
CA LEU A 396 -19.02 -17.13 12.38
C LEU A 396 -18.49 -18.04 13.48
N SER A 397 -19.34 -18.87 14.09
CA SER A 397 -18.89 -19.90 15.05
C SER A 397 -18.08 -21.02 14.38
N GLU A 398 -18.42 -21.42 13.16
CA GLU A 398 -17.65 -22.40 12.35
C GLU A 398 -16.27 -21.84 11.96
N HIS A 399 -16.15 -20.52 11.82
CA HIS A 399 -14.89 -19.78 11.63
C HIS A 399 -14.30 -19.23 12.94
N GLY A 400 -14.70 -19.77 14.10
CA GLY A 400 -14.04 -19.51 15.39
C GLY A 400 -14.48 -18.25 16.15
N PHE A 401 -15.42 -17.47 15.64
CA PHE A 401 -15.99 -16.31 16.32
C PHE A 401 -17.31 -16.70 17.03
N SER A 402 -17.29 -16.83 18.35
CA SER A 402 -18.50 -16.91 19.17
C SER A 402 -18.63 -15.64 19.99
N LYS A 403 -19.76 -14.93 19.87
CA LYS A 403 -20.10 -13.80 20.74
C LYS A 403 -19.89 -14.24 22.19
N LYS A 404 -19.04 -13.56 22.97
CA LYS A 404 -19.01 -13.80 24.42
C LYS A 404 -20.36 -13.35 24.95
N THR A 405 -21.20 -14.31 25.30
CA THR A 405 -22.37 -14.05 26.13
C THR A 405 -21.82 -13.58 27.49
N GLU A 406 -21.78 -12.28 27.71
CA GLU A 406 -21.66 -11.75 29.07
C GLU A 406 -22.88 -12.24 29.86
N GLN A 407 -22.62 -12.98 30.93
CA GLN A 407 -23.53 -13.12 32.07
C GLN A 407 -23.12 -12.14 33.16
#